data_AF-A0A7S0WAF8-F1
#
_entry.id   AF-A0A7S0WAF8-F1
#
_cell.length_a   1.000
_cell.length_b   1.000
_cell.length_c   1.000
_cell.angle_alpha   90.00
_cell.angle_beta   90.00
_cell.angle_gamma   90.00
#
_symmetry.space_group_name_H-M   'P 1'
#
loop_
_entity.id
_entity.type
_entity.pdbx_description
1 polymer ?
#
loop_
_entity_poly.entity_id
_entity_poly.type
_entity_poly.pdbx_seq_one_letter_code
_entity_poly.pdbx_strand_id
1 'polypeptide(L)'
;VKIAGLWLQDWGGVRNTSIGIERVWWNWRLDETHYEDWDALREDVGRQGTQLMTYINPFLMESASEKGTLYRHAEQNNYMVRNVRDEVYKLGSEPGVTFGLLDLSNPG
;
A
#
# COMPACT_ATOMS: atom_id res chain seq x y z
N VAL A 1 -26.56 16.37 1.20
CA VAL A 1 -26.15 15.70 -0.05
C VAL A 1 -26.17 14.20 0.20
N LYS A 2 -26.59 13.35 -0.75
CA LYS A 2 -26.47 11.89 -0.61
C LYS A 2 -25.09 11.44 -1.07
N ILE A 3 -24.35 10.74 -0.21
CA ILE A 3 -23.01 10.25 -0.50
C ILE A 3 -23.06 8.73 -0.59
N ALA A 4 -22.55 8.17 -1.68
CA ALA A 4 -22.54 6.72 -1.89
C ALA A 4 -21.31 6.07 -1.26
N GLY A 5 -20.17 6.75 -1.26
CA GLY A 5 -18.94 6.22 -0.68
C GLY A 5 -17.93 7.30 -0.28
N LEU A 6 -17.09 6.94 0.68
CA LEU A 6 -15.89 7.64 1.10
C LEU A 6 -14.68 6.80 0.68
N TRP A 7 -13.90 7.30 -0.28
CA TRP A 7 -12.71 6.61 -0.79
C TRP A 7 -11.44 7.22 -0.21
N LEU A 8 -10.66 6.41 0.50
CA LEU A 8 -9.45 6.79 1.22
C LEU A 8 -8.25 6.07 0.61
N GLN A 9 -7.64 6.68 -0.42
CA GLN A 9 -6.48 6.08 -1.09
C GLN A 9 -5.24 6.01 -0.18
N ASP A 10 -5.17 6.90 0.81
CA ASP A 10 -4.09 7.09 1.77
C ASP A 10 -4.27 6.28 3.06
N TRP A 11 -5.20 5.33 3.10
CA TRP A 11 -5.46 4.49 4.29
C TRP A 11 -4.21 3.77 4.84
N GLY A 12 -3.22 3.49 3.98
CA GLY A 12 -1.93 2.91 4.35
C GLY A 12 -0.82 3.93 4.66
N GLY A 13 -1.16 5.22 4.68
CA GLY A 13 -0.28 6.35 4.94
C GLY A 13 0.22 7.05 3.68
N VAL A 14 0.67 8.29 3.87
CA VAL A 14 1.22 9.16 2.83
C VAL A 14 2.74 9.18 2.81
N ARG A 15 3.32 9.49 1.65
CA ARG A 15 4.75 9.69 1.42
C ARG A 15 4.96 10.91 0.53
N ASN A 16 5.79 11.84 0.99
CA ASN A 16 6.24 12.96 0.16
C ASN A 16 7.34 12.52 -0.80
N THR A 17 7.19 12.92 -2.07
CA THR A 17 8.25 12.78 -3.09
C THR A 17 9.15 14.01 -3.09
N SER A 18 10.34 13.89 -3.69
CA SER A 18 11.31 14.99 -3.80
C SER A 18 10.80 16.19 -4.62
N ILE A 19 9.74 16.00 -5.42
CA ILE A 19 9.08 17.03 -6.23
C ILE A 19 7.82 17.61 -5.56
N GLY A 20 7.58 17.29 -4.28
CA GLY A 20 6.45 17.85 -3.52
C GLY A 20 5.10 17.24 -3.87
N ILE A 21 5.07 16.14 -4.62
CA ILE A 21 3.82 15.42 -4.89
C ILE A 21 3.61 14.36 -3.82
N GLU A 22 2.46 14.41 -3.14
CA GLU A 22 2.05 13.40 -2.19
C GLU A 22 1.71 12.09 -2.92
N ARG A 23 2.22 10.98 -2.39
CA ARG A 23 1.96 9.61 -2.84
C ARG A 23 1.50 8.79 -1.64
N VAL A 24 1.08 7.56 -1.90
CA VAL A 24 0.68 6.61 -0.85
C VAL A 24 1.74 5.52 -0.70
N TRP A 25 1.89 4.98 0.51
CA TRP A 25 2.75 3.83 0.73
C TRP A 25 2.14 2.57 0.13
N TRP A 26 2.91 1.85 -0.70
CA TRP A 26 2.50 0.53 -1.21
C TRP A 26 2.89 -0.57 -0.22
N ASN A 27 2.21 -0.58 0.92
CA ASN A 27 2.40 -1.56 2.00
C ASN A 27 1.07 -2.14 2.53
N TRP A 28 -0.07 -1.75 1.93
CA TRP A 28 -1.43 -2.32 2.10
C TRP A 28 -1.81 -2.78 3.51
N ARG A 29 -1.37 -2.02 4.52
CA ARG A 29 -1.70 -2.18 5.92
C ARG A 29 -2.19 -0.83 6.41
N LEU A 30 -3.23 -0.85 7.24
CA LEU A 30 -3.76 0.36 7.87
C LEU A 30 -2.62 1.11 8.57
N ASP A 31 -2.53 2.40 8.30
CA ASP A 31 -1.68 3.29 9.06
C ASP A 31 -2.44 3.81 10.27
N GLU A 32 -2.31 3.12 11.40
CA GLU A 32 -2.97 3.47 12.66
C GLU A 32 -2.46 4.80 13.25
N THR A 33 -1.34 5.35 12.77
CA THR A 33 -0.91 6.71 13.16
C THR A 33 -1.60 7.77 12.30
N HIS A 34 -1.91 7.46 11.05
CA HIS A 34 -2.63 8.37 10.15
C HIS A 34 -4.16 8.28 10.35
N TYR A 35 -4.66 7.11 10.76
CA TYR A 35 -6.06 6.82 11.06
C TYR A 35 -6.20 6.17 12.44
N GLU A 36 -6.05 6.97 13.51
CA GLU A 36 -6.02 6.51 14.91
C GLU A 36 -7.30 5.77 15.35
N ASP A 37 -8.48 6.20 14.86
CA ASP A 37 -9.79 5.62 15.20
C ASP A 37 -10.51 5.03 13.97
N TRP A 38 -9.80 4.21 13.18
CA TRP A 38 -10.33 3.64 11.93
C TRP A 38 -11.70 2.95 12.07
N ASP A 39 -11.91 2.21 13.16
CA ASP A 39 -13.17 1.51 13.40
C ASP A 39 -14.33 2.46 13.68
N ALA A 40 -14.10 3.55 14.43
CA ALA A 40 -15.11 4.56 14.67
C ALA A 40 -15.47 5.29 13.38
N LEU A 41 -14.47 5.65 12.56
CA LEU A 41 -14.67 6.23 11.23
C LEU A 41 -15.54 5.32 10.35
N ARG A 42 -15.21 4.03 10.29
CA ARG A 42 -15.95 3.04 9.50
C ARG A 42 -17.39 2.89 9.97
N GLU A 43 -17.62 2.88 11.30
CA GLU A 43 -18.95 2.79 11.87
C GLU A 43 -19.77 4.04 11.54
N ASP A 44 -19.22 5.23 11.74
CA ASP A 44 -19.89 6.51 11.48
C ASP A 44 -20.27 6.67 9.99
N VAL A 45 -19.38 6.28 9.08
CA VAL A 45 -19.63 6.26 7.63
C VAL A 45 -20.76 5.26 7.31
N GLY A 46 -20.72 4.07 7.89
CA GLY A 46 -21.73 3.03 7.70
C GLY A 46 -23.12 3.43 8.21
N ARG A 47 -23.22 4.08 9.38
CA ARG A 47 -24.49 4.58 9.94
C ARG A 47 -25.19 5.59 9.02
N GLN A 48 -24.43 6.30 8.18
CA GLN A 48 -24.95 7.25 7.20
C GLN A 48 -25.35 6.60 5.87
N GLY A 49 -25.28 5.27 5.75
CA GLY A 49 -25.52 4.53 4.51
C GLY A 49 -24.44 4.74 3.45
N THR A 50 -23.26 5.22 3.86
CA THR A 50 -22.11 5.47 2.97
C THR A 50 -21.15 4.27 3.06
N GLN A 51 -20.53 3.87 1.95
CA GLN A 51 -19.54 2.80 1.92
C GLN A 51 -18.12 3.35 2.07
N LEU A 52 -17.30 2.76 2.93
CA LEU A 52 -15.88 3.09 3.02
C LEU A 52 -15.08 2.23 2.03
N MET A 53 -14.22 2.85 1.23
CA MET A 53 -13.39 2.19 0.22
C MET A 53 -11.91 2.55 0.42
N THR A 54 -11.03 1.59 0.17
CA THR A 54 -9.57 1.75 0.27
C THR A 54 -8.90 1.58 -1.10
N TYR A 55 -7.57 1.55 -1.12
CA TYR A 55 -6.76 1.42 -2.33
C TYR A 55 -5.70 0.33 -2.19
N ILE A 56 -5.50 -0.45 -3.24
CA ILE A 56 -4.42 -1.44 -3.38
C ILE A 56 -4.02 -1.57 -4.85
N ASN A 57 -2.77 -1.93 -5.09
CA ASN A 57 -2.25 -2.36 -6.38
C ASN A 57 -1.26 -3.55 -6.16
N PRO A 58 -0.80 -4.26 -7.21
CA PRO A 58 0.01 -5.47 -7.05
C PRO A 58 1.49 -5.21 -6.72
N PHE A 59 1.89 -3.96 -6.53
CA PHE A 59 3.25 -3.58 -6.18
C PHE A 59 3.42 -3.47 -4.66
N LEU A 60 4.64 -3.70 -4.19
CA LEU A 60 5.06 -3.50 -2.80
C LEU A 60 6.31 -2.63 -2.75
N MET A 61 6.30 -1.61 -1.90
CA MET A 61 7.40 -0.65 -1.79
C MET A 61 8.49 -1.14 -0.84
N GLU A 62 9.75 -1.02 -1.28
CA GLU A 62 10.90 -1.31 -0.44
C GLU A 62 11.08 -0.19 0.60
N SER A 63 11.19 -0.59 1.87
CA SER A 63 11.51 0.30 2.98
C SER A 63 12.09 -0.51 4.13
N ALA A 64 12.98 0.09 4.91
CA ALA A 64 13.50 -0.50 6.15
C ALA A 64 12.52 -0.35 7.34
N SER A 65 11.54 0.55 7.25
CA SER A 65 10.54 0.78 8.31
C SER A 65 9.38 -0.22 8.23
N GLU A 66 8.38 -0.05 9.12
CA GLU A 66 7.10 -0.77 9.06
C GLU A 66 6.36 -0.61 7.72
N LYS A 67 6.67 0.45 6.96
CA LYS A 67 6.13 0.69 5.62
C LYS A 67 6.72 -0.23 4.54
N GLY A 68 7.68 -1.10 4.88
CA GLY A 68 8.22 -2.12 3.97
C GLY A 68 7.95 -3.54 4.45
N THR A 69 7.08 -3.74 5.45
CA THR A 69 6.85 -5.04 6.06
C THR A 69 6.30 -6.06 5.05
N LEU A 70 5.36 -5.67 4.19
CA LEU A 70 4.85 -6.59 3.16
C LEU A 70 5.89 -6.90 2.09
N TYR A 71 6.70 -5.92 1.68
CA TYR A 71 7.79 -6.16 0.73
C TYR A 71 8.76 -7.21 1.27
N ARG A 72 9.24 -7.04 2.51
CA ARG A 72 10.19 -8.00 3.12
C ARG A 72 9.56 -9.39 3.28
N HIS A 73 8.29 -9.47 3.66
CA HIS A 73 7.57 -10.74 3.75
C HIS A 73 7.47 -11.44 2.39
N ALA A 74 7.10 -10.72 1.33
CA ALA A 74 6.99 -11.28 -0.01
C ALA A 74 8.36 -11.68 -0.59
N GLU A 75 9.43 -10.95 -0.28
CA GLU A 75 10.81 -11.28 -0.67
C GLU A 75 11.28 -12.57 0.00
N GLN A 76 11.06 -12.70 1.32
CA GLN A 76 11.45 -13.87 2.10
C GLN A 76 10.73 -15.17 1.68
N ASN A 77 9.52 -15.06 1.16
CA ASN A 77 8.68 -16.20 0.76
C ASN A 77 8.64 -16.42 -0.76
N ASN A 78 9.45 -15.70 -1.54
CA ASN A 78 9.52 -15.83 -3.00
C ASN A 78 8.18 -15.53 -3.72
N TYR A 79 7.41 -14.56 -3.23
CA TYR A 79 6.13 -14.15 -3.82
C TYR A 79 6.26 -13.02 -4.87
N MET A 80 7.46 -12.53 -5.12
CA MET A 80 7.69 -11.45 -6.10
C MET A 80 8.29 -11.98 -7.40
N VAL A 81 7.97 -11.31 -8.50
CA VAL A 81 8.61 -11.53 -9.80
C VAL A 81 10.13 -11.37 -9.64
N ARG A 82 10.89 -12.31 -10.22
CA ARG A 82 12.36 -12.35 -10.10
C ARG A 82 13.05 -12.12 -11.44
N ASN A 83 14.28 -11.61 -11.40
CA ASN A 83 15.13 -11.41 -12.56
C ASN A 83 15.92 -12.69 -12.90
N VAL A 84 16.73 -12.65 -13.97
CA VAL A 84 17.56 -13.81 -14.41
C VAL A 84 18.67 -14.22 -13.43
N ARG A 85 18.93 -13.42 -12.39
CA ARG A 85 19.87 -13.70 -11.29
C ARG A 85 19.16 -14.22 -10.04
N ASP A 86 17.86 -14.50 -10.14
CA ASP A 86 17.02 -14.94 -9.04
C ASP A 86 16.89 -13.91 -7.90
N GLU A 87 16.96 -12.62 -8.21
CA GLU A 87 16.70 -11.52 -7.28
C GLU A 87 15.32 -10.92 -7.56
N VAL A 88 14.68 -10.28 -6.57
CA VAL A 88 13.44 -9.51 -6.81
C VAL A 88 13.65 -8.53 -7.97
N TYR A 89 12.74 -8.55 -8.94
CA TYR A 89 12.76 -7.61 -10.05
C TYR A 89 12.33 -6.23 -9.54
N LYS A 90 13.32 -5.39 -9.20
CA LYS A 90 13.11 -4.06 -8.66
C LYS A 90 12.79 -3.05 -9.77
N LEU A 91 11.73 -2.28 -9.57
CA LEU A 91 11.33 -1.14 -10.36
C LEU A 91 11.60 0.14 -9.57
N GLY A 92 12.01 1.20 -10.26
CA GLY A 92 12.18 2.53 -9.68
C GLY A 92 11.35 3.54 -10.45
N SER A 93 10.59 4.37 -9.73
CA SER A 93 9.85 5.49 -10.34
C SER A 93 10.61 6.80 -10.22
N GLU A 94 11.32 7.00 -9.10
CA GLU A 94 12.05 8.23 -8.74
C GLU A 94 13.20 7.89 -7.77
N PRO A 95 14.21 8.77 -7.57
CA PRO A 95 15.28 8.54 -6.60
C PRO A 95 14.77 8.21 -5.19
N GLY A 96 15.19 7.07 -4.64
CA GLY A 96 14.77 6.61 -3.31
C GLY A 96 13.38 5.94 -3.28
N VAL A 97 12.72 5.74 -4.43
CA VAL A 97 11.47 5.00 -4.54
C VAL A 97 11.72 3.73 -5.34
N THR A 98 11.84 2.61 -4.63
CA THR A 98 12.02 1.27 -5.21
C THR A 98 10.86 0.38 -4.77
N PHE A 99 10.37 -0.47 -5.67
CA PHE A 99 9.29 -1.41 -5.41
C PHE A 99 9.41 -2.67 -6.25
N GLY A 100 8.76 -3.74 -5.81
CA GLY A 100 8.64 -5.01 -6.53
C GLY A 100 7.21 -5.28 -6.96
N LEU A 101 7.04 -6.19 -7.92
CA LEU A 101 5.74 -6.70 -8.38
C LEU A 101 5.51 -8.08 -7.79
N LEU A 102 4.34 -8.29 -7.17
CA LEU A 102 3.89 -9.63 -6.78
C LEU A 102 3.73 -10.53 -8.00
N ASP A 103 4.22 -11.76 -7.91
CA ASP A 103 4.03 -12.77 -8.95
C ASP A 103 2.66 -13.42 -8.79
N LEU A 104 1.64 -12.84 -9.45
CA LEU A 104 0.29 -13.38 -9.43
C LEU A 104 0.13 -14.71 -10.21
N SER A 105 1.19 -15.18 -10.89
CA SER A 105 1.23 -16.50 -11.48
C SER A 105 1.72 -17.58 -10.51
N ASN A 106 2.32 -17.17 -9.38
CA ASN A 106 2.68 -18.05 -8.29
C ASN A 106 1.44 -18.35 -7.42
N PRO A 107 0.97 -19.61 -7.36
CA PRO A 107 -0.19 -19.98 -6.55
C PRO A 107 0.15 -20.21 -5.06
N GLY A 108 1.44 -20.18 -4.69
CA GLY A 108 1.96 -20.43 -3.36
C GLY A 108 2.25 -19.16 -2.57
#